data_AF-A0AAU2SS93-F1
#
_entry.id   AF-A0AAU2SS93-F1
#
_cell.length_a   1.000
_cell.length_b   1.000
_cell.length_c   1.000
_cell.angle_alpha   90.00
_cell.angle_beta   90.00
_cell.angle_gamma   90.00
#
_symmetry.space_group_name_H-M   'P 1'
#
loop_
_entity.id
_entity.type
_entity.pdbx_description
1 polymer ?
#
loop_
_entity_poly.entity_id
_entity_poly.type
_entity_poly.pdbx_seq_one_letter_code
_entity_poly.pdbx_strand_id
1 'polypeptide(L)'
;MTGPRRTRPTDALEAIEPPGNAETVVGVLSVTVLVEVLGVLSGSEVWLLGLLVFLPGTASALCTVQQTKFVAAWTTLFVTLTLLVRADDNGRWLDRALLVLLTLALGAASVYACHRRIAREHEMLRLRSTAAAMQRHILHPLPLLTDDVLVNGVYEPVQEDRLVGGDIYDVVASPFGTRVLIGDVQGKGLAAVGAAFAVIGAFREAAHREPTLTALVDALDAAVVRHNSYAEQTGDDERFVTALIIGVDAGTEAQVVNCGHIPPRLVHDGAVTTPAVDTGVPLGLADLAAEPTTVGWFAFPAGSTLVLTTDGLTETRAHDGTFYPVDERLMKHLDLSPTELPLALHEDARAYAGYDRRHDDVAVLTVRRSPRH
;
A
#
# COMPACT_ATOMS: atom_id res chain seq x y z
N MET A 1 -4.57 31.70 29.86
CA MET A 1 -3.23 31.37 29.33
C MET A 1 -3.40 30.26 28.31
N THR A 2 -3.56 30.65 27.05
CA THR A 2 -3.78 29.78 25.88
C THR A 2 -2.44 29.55 25.21
N GLY A 3 -1.94 28.31 25.24
CA GLY A 3 -0.69 27.92 24.58
C GLY A 3 -0.82 27.88 23.05
N PRO A 4 0.29 28.04 22.31
CA PRO A 4 0.24 28.22 20.86
C PRO A 4 0.00 26.90 20.13
N ARG A 5 -0.92 26.91 19.16
CA ARG A 5 -1.11 25.84 18.17
C ARG A 5 0.18 25.69 17.37
N ARG A 6 0.81 24.51 17.46
CA ARG A 6 1.94 24.11 16.61
C ARG A 6 1.46 23.94 15.17
N THR A 7 2.03 24.73 14.28
CA THR A 7 1.96 24.61 12.83
C THR A 7 2.68 23.33 12.38
N ARG A 8 1.98 22.43 11.68
CA ARG A 8 2.57 21.28 10.96
C ARG A 8 3.20 21.78 9.65
N PRO A 9 4.45 21.40 9.31
CA PRO A 9 4.99 21.61 7.98
C PRO A 9 4.58 20.46 7.04
N THR A 10 4.12 20.89 5.88
CA THR A 10 3.71 20.27 4.61
C THR A 10 4.65 19.21 4.04
N ASP A 11 4.10 18.05 3.65
CA ASP A 11 4.04 17.57 2.25
C ASP A 11 3.47 16.14 2.23
N ALA A 12 2.14 16.06 2.33
CA ALA A 12 1.36 14.92 1.87
C ALA A 12 0.32 15.52 0.93
N LEU A 13 0.05 14.87 -0.20
CA LEU A 13 -1.24 15.03 -0.85
C LEU A 13 -2.28 14.52 0.15
N GLU A 14 -2.72 15.42 1.03
CA GLU A 14 -3.78 15.20 2.02
C GLU A 14 -4.98 14.66 1.23
N ALA A 15 -5.47 13.49 1.64
CA ALA A 15 -6.86 13.19 1.41
C ALA A 15 -7.63 14.34 2.06
N ILE A 16 -8.12 15.28 1.24
CA ILE A 16 -8.81 16.47 1.72
C ILE A 16 -10.07 15.97 2.41
N GLU A 17 -10.02 15.87 3.73
CA GLU A 17 -11.21 15.58 4.51
C GLU A 17 -12.22 16.68 4.20
N PRO A 18 -13.46 16.32 3.83
CA PRO A 18 -14.44 17.31 3.49
C PRO A 18 -14.67 18.22 4.71
N PRO A 19 -14.70 19.54 4.51
CA PRO A 19 -14.87 20.48 5.61
C PRO A 19 -16.15 20.19 6.39
N GLY A 20 -16.17 20.55 7.67
CA GLY A 20 -17.37 20.41 8.49
C GLY A 20 -18.55 21.19 7.88
N ASN A 21 -19.78 20.73 8.08
CA ASN A 21 -20.96 21.41 7.52
C ASN A 21 -21.02 22.90 7.89
N ALA A 22 -20.64 23.25 9.12
CA ALA A 22 -20.59 24.64 9.57
C ALA A 22 -19.52 25.45 8.81
N GLU A 23 -18.35 24.87 8.55
CA GLU A 23 -17.26 25.52 7.81
C GLU A 23 -17.65 25.75 6.35
N THR A 24 -18.32 24.78 5.71
CA THR A 24 -18.86 24.95 4.36
C THR A 24 -19.86 26.11 4.30
N VAL A 25 -20.81 26.15 5.25
CA VAL A 25 -21.82 27.22 5.31
C VAL A 25 -21.15 28.58 5.52
N VAL A 26 -20.24 28.69 6.49
CA VAL A 26 -19.49 29.93 6.76
C VAL A 26 -18.68 30.38 5.55
N GLY A 27 -17.99 29.45 4.88
CA GLY A 27 -17.22 29.74 3.66
C GLY A 27 -18.10 30.28 2.53
N VAL A 28 -19.22 29.61 2.23
CA VAL A 28 -20.17 30.03 1.20
C VAL A 28 -20.75 31.41 1.51
N LEU A 29 -21.18 31.65 2.75
CA LEU A 29 -21.71 32.95 3.17
C LEU A 29 -20.66 34.04 3.08
N SER A 30 -19.43 33.77 3.52
CA SER A 30 -18.33 34.75 3.51
C SER A 30 -17.97 35.18 2.09
N VAL A 31 -17.86 34.23 1.15
CA VAL A 31 -17.61 34.53 -0.27
C VAL A 31 -18.80 35.29 -0.88
N THR A 32 -20.04 34.89 -0.55
CA THR A 32 -21.23 35.58 -1.05
C THR A 32 -21.26 37.05 -0.61
N VAL A 33 -21.03 37.31 0.68
CA VAL A 33 -20.98 38.67 1.24
C VAL A 33 -19.84 39.47 0.63
N LEU A 34 -18.66 38.87 0.48
CA LEU A 34 -17.50 39.54 -0.12
C LEU A 34 -17.78 39.98 -1.56
N VAL A 35 -18.37 39.10 -2.37
CA VAL A 35 -18.75 39.41 -3.76
C VAL A 35 -19.76 40.55 -3.83
N GLU A 36 -20.77 40.58 -2.97
CA GLU A 36 -21.74 41.68 -2.92
C GLU A 36 -21.09 43.00 -2.50
N VAL A 37 -20.26 43.01 -1.44
CA VAL A 37 -19.60 44.23 -0.97
C VAL A 37 -18.69 44.81 -2.06
N LEU A 38 -17.91 43.97 -2.75
CA LEU A 38 -17.09 44.40 -3.89
C LEU A 38 -17.95 44.86 -5.08
N GLY A 39 -19.09 44.22 -5.30
CA GLY A 39 -20.11 44.64 -6.25
C GLY A 39 -20.53 46.09 -6.04
N VAL A 40 -20.98 46.39 -4.83
CA VAL A 40 -21.47 47.73 -4.44
C VAL A 40 -20.35 48.77 -4.57
N LEU A 41 -19.15 48.46 -4.08
CA LEU A 41 -18.01 49.38 -4.10
C LEU A 41 -17.51 49.69 -5.52
N SER A 42 -17.59 48.72 -6.43
CA SER A 42 -17.12 48.87 -7.82
C SER A 42 -18.16 49.48 -8.77
N GLY A 43 -19.41 49.65 -8.32
CA GLY A 43 -20.54 50.03 -9.19
C GLY A 43 -20.85 49.01 -10.30
N SER A 44 -20.25 47.81 -10.23
CA SER A 44 -20.32 46.76 -11.25
C SER A 44 -20.89 45.46 -10.65
N GLU A 45 -21.90 45.59 -9.79
CA GLU A 45 -22.56 44.50 -9.04
C GLU A 45 -22.90 43.29 -9.92
N VAL A 46 -23.38 43.51 -11.15
CA VAL A 46 -23.78 42.46 -12.09
C VAL A 46 -22.59 41.63 -12.60
N TRP A 47 -21.41 42.24 -12.72
CA TRP A 47 -20.22 41.55 -13.25
C TRP A 47 -19.59 40.63 -12.19
N LEU A 48 -19.58 41.08 -10.93
CA LEU A 48 -19.00 40.31 -9.83
C LEU A 48 -19.92 39.17 -9.35
N LEU A 49 -21.24 39.24 -9.56
CA LEU A 49 -22.16 38.11 -9.36
C LEU A 49 -21.78 36.86 -10.13
N GLY A 50 -21.16 37.01 -11.31
CA GLY A 50 -20.66 35.90 -12.11
C GLY A 50 -19.58 35.07 -11.39
N LEU A 51 -18.88 35.64 -10.41
CA LEU A 51 -17.88 34.93 -9.62
C LEU A 51 -18.48 33.89 -8.67
N LEU A 52 -19.75 34.02 -8.29
CA LEU A 52 -20.42 33.02 -7.44
C LEU A 52 -20.61 31.68 -8.16
N VAL A 53 -20.53 31.67 -9.49
CA VAL A 53 -20.63 30.44 -10.29
C VAL A 53 -19.43 29.50 -10.07
N PHE A 54 -18.32 29.98 -9.52
CA PHE A 54 -17.18 29.13 -9.15
C PHE A 54 -17.38 28.38 -7.81
N LEU A 55 -18.33 28.80 -6.97
CA LEU A 55 -18.59 28.16 -5.67
C LEU A 55 -19.04 26.69 -5.80
N PRO A 56 -19.99 26.31 -6.67
CA PRO A 56 -20.36 24.91 -6.83
C PRO A 56 -19.21 24.07 -7.39
N GLY A 57 -18.40 24.64 -8.29
CA GLY A 57 -17.23 23.98 -8.86
C GLY A 57 -16.18 23.65 -7.80
N THR A 58 -15.83 24.63 -6.97
CA THR A 58 -14.90 24.41 -5.83
C THR A 58 -15.47 23.45 -4.79
N ALA A 59 -16.77 23.56 -4.47
CA ALA A 59 -17.45 22.61 -3.58
C ALA A 59 -17.42 21.18 -4.15
N SER A 60 -17.56 20.98 -5.46
CA SER A 60 -17.53 19.65 -6.06
C SER A 60 -16.19 18.92 -5.88
N ALA A 61 -15.10 19.70 -5.82
CA ALA A 61 -13.74 19.19 -5.62
C ALA A 61 -13.47 18.84 -4.15
N LEU A 62 -13.96 19.64 -3.21
CA LEU A 62 -13.53 19.59 -1.80
C LEU A 62 -14.59 19.05 -0.83
N CYS A 63 -15.87 19.12 -1.20
CA CYS A 63 -16.98 18.84 -0.29
C CYS A 63 -17.68 17.52 -0.62
N THR A 64 -18.55 17.08 0.29
CA THR A 64 -19.47 15.97 0.06
C THR A 64 -20.53 16.31 -1.00
N VAL A 65 -21.23 15.29 -1.52
CA VAL A 65 -22.38 15.49 -2.43
C VAL A 65 -23.44 16.40 -1.82
N GLN A 66 -23.78 16.20 -0.55
CA GLN A 66 -24.84 16.97 0.12
C GLN A 66 -24.44 18.45 0.27
N GLN A 67 -23.19 18.69 0.65
CA GLN A 67 -22.63 20.04 0.71
C GLN A 67 -22.57 20.70 -0.67
N THR A 68 -22.15 19.98 -1.71
CA THR A 68 -22.12 20.51 -3.09
C THR A 68 -23.52 20.86 -3.61
N LYS A 69 -24.52 20.02 -3.31
CA LYS A 69 -25.94 20.31 -3.60
C LYS A 69 -26.41 21.56 -2.87
N PHE A 70 -26.04 21.71 -1.59
CA PHE A 70 -26.35 22.91 -0.82
C PHE A 70 -25.71 24.17 -1.44
N VAL A 71 -24.42 24.12 -1.79
CA VAL A 71 -23.72 25.25 -2.41
C VAL A 71 -24.36 25.62 -3.75
N ALA A 72 -24.64 24.63 -4.61
CA ALA A 72 -25.29 24.85 -5.90
C ALA A 72 -26.71 25.45 -5.77
N ALA A 73 -27.48 25.00 -4.78
CA ALA A 73 -28.81 25.53 -4.50
C ALA A 73 -28.73 26.98 -3.97
N TRP A 74 -27.79 27.25 -3.05
CA TRP A 74 -27.56 28.59 -2.50
C TRP A 74 -27.16 29.58 -3.58
N THR A 75 -26.17 29.23 -4.41
CA THR A 75 -25.68 30.12 -5.48
C THR A 75 -26.76 30.42 -6.49
N THR A 76 -27.55 29.40 -6.87
CA THR A 76 -28.68 29.59 -7.79
C THR A 76 -29.74 30.50 -7.17
N LEU A 77 -30.17 30.22 -5.94
CA LEU A 77 -31.17 31.03 -5.24
C LEU A 77 -30.73 32.49 -5.13
N PHE A 78 -29.47 32.71 -4.75
CA PHE A 78 -28.91 34.03 -4.56
C PHE A 78 -28.81 34.80 -5.87
N VAL A 79 -28.23 34.19 -6.92
CA VAL A 79 -28.16 34.81 -8.26
C VAL A 79 -29.56 35.13 -8.79
N THR A 80 -30.52 34.22 -8.68
CA THR A 80 -31.90 34.45 -9.14
C THR A 80 -32.59 35.57 -8.35
N LEU A 81 -32.51 35.57 -7.01
CA LEU A 81 -33.11 36.60 -6.18
C LEU A 81 -32.53 37.98 -6.49
N THR A 82 -31.21 38.06 -6.62
CA THR A 82 -30.51 39.30 -6.92
C THR A 82 -30.91 39.87 -8.28
N LEU A 83 -31.06 39.02 -9.30
CA LEU A 83 -31.52 39.43 -10.63
C LEU A 83 -33.00 39.86 -10.65
N LEU A 84 -33.85 39.26 -9.81
CA LEU A 84 -35.26 39.62 -9.66
C LEU A 84 -35.44 40.97 -8.97
N VAL A 85 -34.70 41.21 -7.88
CA VAL A 85 -34.77 42.49 -7.13
C VAL A 85 -34.21 43.65 -7.94
N ARG A 86 -33.15 43.41 -8.72
CA ARG A 86 -32.49 44.42 -9.57
C ARG A 86 -33.08 44.50 -10.98
N ALA A 87 -34.30 43.99 -11.18
CA ALA A 87 -34.95 43.95 -12.47
C ALA A 87 -35.46 45.33 -12.90
N ASP A 88 -34.63 46.10 -13.61
CA ASP A 88 -35.08 47.32 -14.30
C ASP A 88 -35.78 46.96 -15.63
N ASP A 89 -36.79 47.74 -16.03
CA ASP A 89 -37.74 47.49 -17.15
C ASP A 89 -37.10 47.50 -18.57
N ASN A 90 -35.81 47.84 -18.64
CA ASN A 90 -35.07 47.96 -19.90
C ASN A 90 -34.59 46.61 -20.44
N GLY A 91 -35.46 45.87 -21.16
CA GLY A 91 -35.14 44.99 -22.31
C GLY A 91 -34.10 43.83 -22.18
N ARG A 92 -33.39 43.68 -21.06
CA ARG A 92 -32.26 42.72 -20.89
C ARG A 92 -32.68 41.39 -20.25
N TRP A 93 -33.93 40.99 -20.46
CA TRP A 93 -34.48 39.76 -19.85
C TRP A 93 -33.77 38.49 -20.35
N LEU A 94 -33.31 38.48 -21.61
CA LEU A 94 -32.52 37.39 -22.21
C LEU A 94 -31.19 37.19 -21.47
N ASP A 95 -30.44 38.26 -21.20
CA ASP A 95 -29.15 38.18 -20.47
C ASP A 95 -29.35 37.58 -19.07
N ARG A 96 -30.42 38.00 -18.36
CA ARG A 96 -30.76 37.51 -17.02
C ARG A 96 -31.16 36.03 -17.06
N ALA A 97 -32.00 35.65 -18.01
CA ALA A 97 -32.42 34.27 -18.20
C ALA A 97 -31.22 33.36 -18.54
N LEU A 98 -30.32 33.82 -19.41
CA LEU A 98 -29.08 33.11 -19.76
C LEU A 98 -28.16 32.93 -18.56
N LEU A 99 -27.99 33.95 -17.70
CA LEU A 99 -27.16 33.87 -16.50
C LEU A 99 -27.72 32.87 -15.48
N VAL A 100 -29.04 32.87 -15.25
CA VAL A 100 -29.70 31.88 -14.37
C VAL A 100 -29.55 30.47 -14.93
N LEU A 101 -29.79 30.30 -16.23
CA LEU A 101 -29.65 29.00 -16.91
C LEU A 101 -28.22 28.48 -16.86
N LEU A 102 -27.22 29.35 -17.07
CA LEU A 102 -25.81 29.01 -16.94
C LEU A 102 -25.46 28.61 -15.50
N THR A 103 -25.96 29.35 -14.50
CA THR A 103 -25.74 29.05 -13.08
C THR A 103 -26.32 27.68 -12.69
N LEU A 104 -27.55 27.40 -13.14
CA LEU A 104 -28.20 26.10 -12.98
C LEU A 104 -27.39 24.97 -13.66
N ALA A 105 -26.96 25.19 -14.90
CA ALA A 105 -26.19 24.20 -15.66
C ALA A 105 -24.84 23.89 -15.00
N LEU A 106 -24.10 24.90 -14.55
CA LEU A 106 -22.83 24.70 -13.84
C LEU A 106 -23.04 24.08 -12.45
N GLY A 107 -24.09 24.45 -11.73
CA GLY A 107 -24.47 23.81 -10.48
C GLY A 107 -24.76 22.31 -10.67
N ALA A 108 -25.56 21.96 -11.68
CA ALA A 108 -25.85 20.57 -12.03
C ALA A 108 -24.59 19.79 -12.45
N ALA A 109 -23.74 20.39 -13.31
CA ALA A 109 -22.48 19.79 -13.73
C ALA A 109 -21.52 19.56 -12.55
N SER A 110 -21.47 20.50 -11.60
CA SER A 110 -20.66 20.39 -10.38
C SER A 110 -21.15 19.27 -9.47
N VAL A 111 -22.46 19.15 -9.25
CA VAL A 111 -23.05 18.05 -8.48
C VAL A 111 -22.79 16.70 -9.17
N TYR A 112 -22.92 16.64 -10.50
CA TYR A 112 -22.60 15.44 -11.28
C TYR A 112 -21.12 15.06 -11.18
N ALA A 113 -20.21 16.03 -11.31
CA ALA A 113 -18.77 15.82 -11.16
C ALA A 113 -18.42 15.31 -9.76
N CYS A 114 -19.01 15.90 -8.70
CA CYS A 114 -18.85 15.45 -7.32
C CYS A 114 -19.35 14.01 -7.13
N HIS A 115 -20.53 13.68 -7.68
CA HIS A 115 -21.07 12.32 -7.66
C HIS A 115 -20.14 11.32 -8.35
N ARG A 116 -19.59 11.66 -9.53
CA ARG A 116 -18.62 10.79 -10.22
C ARG A 116 -17.32 10.63 -9.45
N ARG A 117 -16.82 11.70 -8.84
CA ARG A 117 -15.61 11.69 -7.99
C ARG A 117 -15.79 10.71 -6.84
N ILE A 118 -16.84 10.88 -6.04
CA ILE A 118 -17.11 10.06 -4.86
C ILE A 118 -17.44 8.61 -5.24
N ALA A 119 -18.15 8.38 -6.36
CA ALA A 119 -18.42 7.02 -6.83
C ALA A 119 -17.12 6.27 -7.19
N ARG A 120 -16.19 6.92 -7.90
CA ARG A 120 -14.88 6.34 -8.25
C ARG A 120 -14.04 6.09 -7.01
N GLU A 121 -14.02 7.02 -6.06
CA GLU A 121 -13.31 6.86 -4.79
C GLU A 121 -13.84 5.64 -4.01
N HIS A 122 -15.17 5.49 -3.90
CA HIS A 122 -15.76 4.33 -3.24
C HIS A 122 -15.49 3.00 -3.96
N GLU A 123 -15.51 2.98 -5.29
CA GLU A 123 -15.19 1.80 -6.08
C GLU A 123 -13.73 1.38 -5.87
N MET A 124 -12.79 2.33 -5.90
CA MET A 124 -11.38 2.08 -5.58
C MET A 124 -11.21 1.51 -4.17
N LEU A 125 -11.88 2.09 -3.16
CA LEU A 125 -11.81 1.59 -1.79
C LEU A 125 -12.34 0.15 -1.67
N ARG A 126 -13.45 -0.19 -2.34
CA ARG A 126 -14.03 -1.54 -2.34
C ARG A 126 -13.15 -2.57 -3.05
N LEU A 127 -12.61 -2.24 -4.22
CA LEU A 127 -11.69 -3.12 -4.95
C LEU A 127 -10.44 -3.36 -4.11
N ARG A 128 -9.91 -2.30 -3.48
CA ARG A 128 -8.74 -2.37 -2.60
C ARG A 128 -8.99 -3.20 -1.34
N SER A 129 -10.12 -3.04 -0.65
CA SER A 129 -10.44 -3.85 0.55
C SER A 129 -10.64 -5.33 0.22
N THR A 130 -11.19 -5.62 -0.96
CA THR A 130 -11.40 -7.01 -1.42
C THR A 130 -10.06 -7.67 -1.76
N ALA A 131 -9.16 -6.96 -2.44
CA ALA A 131 -7.82 -7.44 -2.76
C ALA A 131 -6.98 -7.72 -1.50
N ALA A 132 -7.04 -6.83 -0.51
CA ALA A 132 -6.40 -7.01 0.79
C ALA A 132 -6.91 -8.26 1.53
N ALA A 133 -8.24 -8.44 1.54
CA ALA A 133 -8.85 -9.62 2.13
C ALA A 133 -8.46 -10.89 1.38
N MET A 134 -8.38 -10.86 0.05
CA MET A 134 -7.91 -11.99 -0.76
C MET A 134 -6.45 -12.32 -0.45
N GLN A 135 -5.53 -11.35 -0.47
CA GLN A 135 -4.11 -11.54 -0.18
C GLN A 135 -3.89 -12.29 1.13
N ARG A 136 -4.59 -11.88 2.21
CA ARG A 136 -4.52 -12.54 3.52
C ARG A 136 -4.97 -14.00 3.50
N HIS A 137 -5.90 -14.38 2.62
CA HIS A 137 -6.38 -15.77 2.52
C HIS A 137 -5.52 -16.63 1.60
N ILE A 138 -4.65 -16.03 0.79
CA ILE A 138 -3.74 -16.80 -0.07
C ILE A 138 -2.53 -17.24 0.72
N LEU A 139 -2.00 -16.41 1.62
CA LEU A 139 -0.86 -16.78 2.46
C LEU A 139 -1.26 -17.94 3.39
N HIS A 140 -0.38 -18.95 3.53
CA HIS A 140 -0.66 -20.06 4.42
C HIS A 140 -0.74 -19.58 5.88
N PRO A 141 -1.71 -20.08 6.66
CA PRO A 141 -1.77 -19.77 8.09
C PRO A 141 -0.53 -20.36 8.78
N LEU A 142 0.13 -19.53 9.59
CA LEU A 142 1.21 -19.94 10.48
C LEU A 142 0.67 -20.08 11.91
N PRO A 143 1.22 -20.99 12.74
CA PRO A 143 2.40 -21.82 12.48
C PRO A 143 2.14 -23.02 11.58
N LEU A 144 3.18 -23.46 10.86
CA LEU A 144 3.20 -24.71 10.09
C LEU A 144 4.29 -25.62 10.63
N LEU A 145 3.90 -26.83 11.06
CA LEU A 145 4.83 -27.87 11.47
C LEU A 145 4.96 -28.89 10.34
N THR A 146 6.19 -29.14 9.91
CA THR A 146 6.56 -30.22 9.00
C THR A 146 7.48 -31.22 9.71
N ASP A 147 7.83 -32.31 9.04
CA ASP A 147 8.78 -33.28 9.59
C ASP A 147 10.18 -32.67 9.83
N ASP A 148 10.56 -31.68 9.02
CA ASP A 148 11.89 -31.07 9.06
C ASP A 148 11.97 -29.81 9.94
N VAL A 149 10.90 -29.00 9.96
CA VAL A 149 10.91 -27.66 10.55
C VAL A 149 9.57 -27.26 11.18
N LEU A 150 9.65 -26.35 12.15
CA LEU A 150 8.53 -25.56 12.64
C LEU A 150 8.66 -24.14 12.10
N VAL A 151 7.69 -23.68 11.31
CA VAL A 151 7.65 -22.32 10.78
C VAL A 151 6.61 -21.48 11.52
N ASN A 152 7.02 -20.30 12.01
CA ASN A 152 6.13 -19.28 12.56
C ASN A 152 6.36 -17.96 11.83
N GLY A 153 5.43 -17.01 11.94
CA GLY A 153 5.64 -15.72 11.32
C GLY A 153 4.55 -14.71 11.63
N VAL A 154 4.87 -13.46 11.33
CA VAL A 154 3.97 -12.31 11.37
C VAL A 154 4.01 -11.63 10.02
N TYR A 155 2.82 -11.24 9.56
CA TYR A 155 2.62 -10.45 8.35
C TYR A 155 1.65 -9.32 8.66
N GLU A 156 2.14 -8.08 8.60
CA GLU A 156 1.33 -6.89 8.78
C GLU A 156 1.37 -6.04 7.51
N PRO A 157 0.29 -6.03 6.71
CA PRO A 157 0.18 -5.14 5.56
C PRO A 157 -0.14 -3.72 6.03
N VAL A 158 0.43 -2.71 5.37
CA VAL A 158 0.22 -1.29 5.71
C VAL A 158 -1.22 -0.88 5.45
N GLN A 159 -1.97 -0.50 6.49
CA GLN A 159 -3.43 -0.33 6.38
C GLN A 159 -3.94 1.05 5.97
N GLU A 160 -3.11 2.08 5.78
CA GLU A 160 -3.60 3.41 5.43
C GLU A 160 -3.08 3.86 4.05
N ASP A 161 -4.02 4.12 3.14
CA ASP A 161 -3.89 4.49 1.72
C ASP A 161 -3.41 3.41 0.72
N ARG A 162 -2.77 2.33 1.19
CA ARG A 162 -2.19 1.26 0.35
C ARG A 162 -2.58 -0.12 0.89
N LEU A 163 -3.84 -0.49 0.73
CA LEU A 163 -4.46 -1.67 1.37
C LEU A 163 -3.83 -3.05 1.07
N VAL A 164 -2.84 -3.14 0.19
CA VAL A 164 -2.26 -4.42 -0.29
C VAL A 164 -0.75 -4.28 -0.40
N GLY A 165 -0.04 -5.15 0.31
CA GLY A 165 1.41 -5.18 0.31
C GLY A 165 2.05 -5.99 -0.81
N GLY A 166 3.31 -5.69 -1.11
CA GLY A 166 4.13 -6.44 -2.08
C GLY A 166 4.69 -7.74 -1.50
N ASP A 167 4.82 -7.80 -0.17
CA ASP A 167 5.35 -8.93 0.58
C ASP A 167 4.54 -10.22 0.38
N ILE A 168 5.27 -11.30 0.09
CA ILE A 168 4.75 -12.66 -0.06
C ILE A 168 5.56 -13.66 0.75
N TYR A 169 4.88 -14.69 1.24
CA TYR A 169 5.55 -15.87 1.77
C TYR A 169 4.72 -17.13 1.55
N ASP A 170 5.39 -18.27 1.53
CA ASP A 170 4.71 -19.56 1.55
C ASP A 170 5.63 -20.69 2.07
N VAL A 171 5.04 -21.77 2.57
CA VAL A 171 5.75 -22.95 3.04
C VAL A 171 5.04 -24.20 2.53
N VAL A 172 5.80 -25.10 1.91
CA VAL A 172 5.28 -26.35 1.36
C VAL A 172 6.12 -27.51 1.87
N ALA A 173 5.49 -28.45 2.56
CA ALA A 173 6.07 -29.78 2.79
C ALA A 173 5.97 -30.58 1.47
N SER A 174 7.12 -30.93 0.89
CA SER A 174 7.16 -31.61 -0.41
C SER A 174 7.92 -32.94 -0.34
N PRO A 175 7.84 -33.78 -1.39
CA PRO A 175 8.61 -35.03 -1.46
C PRO A 175 10.13 -34.84 -1.38
N PHE A 176 10.61 -33.61 -1.53
CA PHE A 176 12.02 -33.24 -1.53
C PHE A 176 12.44 -32.47 -0.27
N GLY A 177 11.61 -32.53 0.78
CA GLY A 177 11.76 -31.76 2.01
C GLY A 177 10.85 -30.53 2.06
N THR A 178 11.01 -29.74 3.09
CA THR A 178 10.27 -28.49 3.27
C THR A 178 10.86 -27.37 2.42
N ARG A 179 10.02 -26.74 1.59
CA ARG A 179 10.37 -25.55 0.79
C ARG A 179 9.76 -24.31 1.44
N VAL A 180 10.52 -23.25 1.58
CA VAL A 180 10.09 -21.95 2.11
C VAL A 180 10.34 -20.87 1.08
N LEU A 181 9.36 -20.03 0.85
CA LEU A 181 9.40 -18.83 0.03
C LEU A 181 9.15 -17.61 0.92
N ILE A 182 9.98 -16.58 0.77
CA ILE A 182 9.67 -15.21 1.18
C ILE A 182 10.10 -14.27 0.05
N GLY A 183 9.39 -13.17 -0.15
CA GLY A 183 9.74 -12.22 -1.18
C GLY A 183 8.95 -10.93 -1.08
N ASP A 184 9.32 -9.98 -1.94
CA ASP A 184 8.61 -8.72 -2.12
C ASP A 184 8.44 -8.44 -3.62
N VAL A 185 7.19 -8.16 -4.01
CA VAL A 185 6.79 -7.82 -5.36
C VAL A 185 6.97 -6.32 -5.59
N GLN A 186 7.70 -5.97 -6.65
CA GLN A 186 7.89 -4.58 -7.02
C GLN A 186 6.55 -3.87 -7.30
N GLY A 187 6.38 -2.70 -6.69
CA GLY A 187 5.16 -1.91 -6.83
C GLY A 187 4.15 -2.24 -5.75
N LYS A 188 2.97 -1.60 -5.80
CA LYS A 188 1.93 -1.74 -4.76
C LYS A 188 0.55 -1.78 -5.38
N GLY A 189 -0.44 -2.25 -4.62
CA GLY A 189 -1.84 -2.28 -5.06
C GLY A 189 -2.17 -3.48 -5.95
N LEU A 190 -3.26 -3.38 -6.71
CA LEU A 190 -3.89 -4.54 -7.37
C LEU A 190 -2.99 -5.25 -8.39
N ALA A 191 -2.12 -4.51 -9.09
CA ALA A 191 -1.18 -5.11 -10.04
C ALA A 191 -0.13 -5.99 -9.33
N ALA A 192 0.39 -5.55 -8.16
CA ALA A 192 1.33 -6.35 -7.36
C ALA A 192 0.68 -7.66 -6.86
N VAL A 193 -0.63 -7.63 -6.55
CA VAL A 193 -1.39 -8.82 -6.17
C VAL A 193 -1.36 -9.89 -7.27
N GLY A 194 -1.54 -9.48 -8.51
CA GLY A 194 -1.54 -10.41 -9.65
C GLY A 194 -0.22 -11.17 -9.77
N ALA A 195 0.90 -10.46 -9.65
CA ALA A 195 2.24 -11.07 -9.66
C ALA A 195 2.47 -11.95 -8.41
N ALA A 196 2.05 -11.51 -7.22
CA ALA A 196 2.10 -12.30 -5.99
C ALA A 196 1.35 -13.65 -6.15
N PHE A 197 0.14 -13.62 -6.70
CA PHE A 197 -0.63 -14.83 -7.00
C PHE A 197 0.10 -15.76 -7.98
N ALA A 198 0.68 -15.20 -9.04
CA ALA A 198 1.40 -15.99 -10.03
C ALA A 198 2.60 -16.72 -9.39
N VAL A 199 3.37 -16.03 -8.55
CA VAL A 199 4.52 -16.61 -7.84
C VAL A 199 4.07 -17.65 -6.81
N ILE A 200 3.11 -17.33 -5.95
CA ILE A 200 2.63 -18.27 -4.92
C ILE A 200 2.03 -19.54 -5.56
N GLY A 201 1.21 -19.36 -6.61
CA GLY A 201 0.63 -20.47 -7.35
C GLY A 201 1.68 -21.36 -8.00
N ALA A 202 2.68 -20.77 -8.66
CA ALA A 202 3.80 -21.48 -9.24
C ALA A 202 4.66 -22.18 -8.18
N PHE A 203 4.89 -21.53 -7.03
CA PHE A 203 5.65 -22.10 -5.91
C PHE A 203 5.00 -23.36 -5.37
N ARG A 204 3.68 -23.34 -5.12
CA ARG A 204 2.95 -24.50 -4.61
C ARG A 204 3.01 -25.70 -5.54
N GLU A 205 2.93 -25.45 -6.84
CA GLU A 205 3.02 -26.49 -7.87
C GLU A 205 4.45 -27.02 -8.00
N ALA A 206 5.41 -26.11 -8.24
CA ALA A 206 6.79 -26.45 -8.49
C ALA A 206 7.47 -27.08 -7.26
N ALA A 207 7.09 -26.69 -6.04
CA ALA A 207 7.62 -27.31 -4.82
C ALA A 207 7.37 -28.82 -4.75
N HIS A 208 6.25 -29.31 -5.31
CA HIS A 208 5.92 -30.73 -5.37
C HIS A 208 6.51 -31.44 -6.60
N ARG A 209 6.66 -30.72 -7.71
CA ARG A 209 7.07 -31.30 -8.99
C ARG A 209 8.58 -31.29 -9.21
N GLU A 210 9.27 -30.26 -8.75
CA GLU A 210 10.67 -30.00 -9.06
C GLU A 210 11.62 -30.50 -7.95
N PRO A 211 12.53 -31.44 -8.25
CA PRO A 211 13.47 -31.96 -7.26
C PRO A 211 14.52 -30.95 -6.80
N THR A 212 14.91 -30.01 -7.67
CA THR A 212 15.97 -29.04 -7.40
C THR A 212 15.40 -27.64 -7.16
N LEU A 213 16.07 -26.84 -6.33
CA LEU A 213 15.68 -25.44 -6.12
C LEU A 213 15.85 -24.58 -7.38
N THR A 214 16.84 -24.88 -8.22
CA THR A 214 17.03 -24.15 -9.49
C THR A 214 15.84 -24.33 -10.42
N ALA A 215 15.37 -25.56 -10.63
CA ALA A 215 14.21 -25.82 -11.47
C ALA A 215 12.92 -25.22 -10.89
N LEU A 216 12.80 -25.23 -9.56
CA LEU A 216 11.72 -24.54 -8.86
C LEU A 216 11.76 -23.03 -9.17
N VAL A 217 12.92 -22.39 -9.03
CA VAL A 217 13.11 -20.95 -9.30
C VAL A 217 12.86 -20.62 -10.78
N ASP A 218 13.32 -21.45 -11.71
CA ASP A 218 13.03 -21.29 -13.15
C ASP A 218 11.52 -21.31 -13.41
N ALA A 219 10.78 -22.18 -12.71
CA ALA A 219 9.32 -22.23 -12.83
C ALA A 219 8.63 -20.96 -12.27
N LEU A 220 9.17 -20.38 -11.18
CA LEU A 220 8.69 -19.11 -10.63
C LEU A 220 8.97 -17.95 -11.58
N ASP A 221 10.19 -17.87 -12.11
CA ASP A 221 10.59 -16.84 -13.05
C ASP A 221 9.70 -16.87 -14.30
N ALA A 222 9.51 -18.06 -14.88
CA ALA A 222 8.62 -18.25 -16.01
C ALA A 222 7.16 -17.85 -15.70
N ALA A 223 6.71 -17.98 -14.44
CA ALA A 223 5.39 -17.52 -14.03
C ALA A 223 5.29 -15.98 -14.00
N VAL A 224 6.32 -15.29 -13.52
CA VAL A 224 6.40 -13.81 -13.54
C VAL A 224 6.48 -13.31 -14.98
N VAL A 225 7.32 -13.91 -15.82
CA VAL A 225 7.43 -13.56 -17.25
C VAL A 225 6.09 -13.73 -17.97
N ARG A 226 5.39 -14.86 -17.74
CA ARG A 226 4.04 -15.04 -18.28
C ARG A 226 3.08 -13.98 -17.77
N HIS A 227 3.08 -13.68 -16.47
CA HIS A 227 2.23 -12.63 -15.90
C HIS A 227 2.47 -11.27 -16.57
N ASN A 228 3.73 -10.85 -16.70
CA ASN A 228 4.12 -9.60 -17.35
C ASN A 228 3.68 -9.55 -18.82
N SER A 229 3.79 -10.66 -19.55
CA SER A 229 3.33 -10.72 -20.95
C SER A 229 1.83 -10.47 -21.10
N TYR A 230 1.01 -10.83 -20.09
CA TYR A 230 -0.41 -10.51 -20.07
C TYR A 230 -0.67 -9.06 -19.62
N ALA A 231 0.10 -8.57 -18.65
CA ALA A 231 0.04 -7.19 -18.16
C ALA A 231 0.33 -6.19 -19.28
N GLU A 232 1.34 -6.45 -20.12
CA GLU A 232 1.67 -5.62 -21.28
C GLU A 232 0.50 -5.50 -22.25
N GLN A 233 -0.24 -6.60 -22.49
CA GLN A 233 -1.41 -6.61 -23.37
C GLN A 233 -2.59 -5.80 -22.81
N THR A 234 -2.68 -5.65 -21.49
CA THR A 234 -3.71 -4.85 -20.81
C THR A 234 -3.26 -3.42 -20.52
N GLY A 235 -2.02 -3.07 -20.83
CA GLY A 235 -1.43 -1.76 -20.60
C GLY A 235 -0.99 -1.51 -19.14
N ASP A 236 -0.78 -2.58 -18.37
CA ASP A 236 -0.21 -2.53 -17.02
C ASP A 236 1.33 -2.62 -17.10
N ASP A 237 2.03 -2.06 -16.11
CA ASP A 237 3.50 -2.12 -16.09
C ASP A 237 4.00 -3.54 -15.78
N GLU A 238 5.18 -3.86 -16.31
CA GLU A 238 5.96 -5.03 -15.91
C GLU A 238 6.32 -5.00 -14.42
N ARG A 239 6.42 -6.19 -13.83
CA ARG A 239 6.73 -6.40 -12.42
C ARG A 239 7.89 -7.37 -12.27
N PHE A 240 8.67 -7.21 -11.21
CA PHE A 240 9.64 -8.20 -10.78
C PHE A 240 9.43 -8.52 -9.30
N VAL A 241 9.95 -9.66 -8.86
CA VAL A 241 9.79 -10.12 -7.48
C VAL A 241 11.14 -10.46 -6.90
N THR A 242 11.53 -9.77 -5.83
CA THR A 242 12.67 -10.22 -5.02
C THR A 242 12.21 -11.43 -4.22
N ALA A 243 12.97 -12.52 -4.23
CA ALA A 243 12.58 -13.72 -3.51
C ALA A 243 13.77 -14.45 -2.90
N LEU A 244 13.55 -15.09 -1.76
CA LEU A 244 14.47 -16.03 -1.14
C LEU A 244 13.76 -17.37 -1.01
N ILE A 245 14.32 -18.38 -1.66
CA ILE A 245 13.79 -19.75 -1.65
C ILE A 245 14.75 -20.61 -0.84
N ILE A 246 14.22 -21.30 0.17
CA ILE A 246 14.99 -22.19 1.05
C ILE A 246 14.43 -23.61 0.96
N GLY A 247 15.33 -24.58 0.87
CA GLY A 247 15.03 -26.01 0.93
C GLY A 247 15.65 -26.63 2.18
N VAL A 248 14.82 -27.28 2.99
CA VAL A 248 15.27 -28.01 4.18
C VAL A 248 14.78 -29.44 4.07
N ASP A 249 15.70 -30.39 4.00
CA ASP A 249 15.40 -31.82 4.08
C ASP A 249 15.82 -32.39 5.45
N ALA A 250 15.89 -33.72 5.56
CA ALA A 250 16.30 -34.39 6.77
C ALA A 250 17.79 -34.19 7.14
N GLY A 251 18.61 -33.54 6.30
CA GLY A 251 20.07 -33.36 6.45
C GLY A 251 20.49 -32.44 7.61
N THR A 252 21.68 -31.85 7.52
CA THR A 252 22.18 -30.85 8.51
C THR A 252 22.47 -29.51 7.86
N GLU A 253 22.19 -29.39 6.57
CA GLU A 253 22.36 -28.18 5.78
C GLU A 253 20.99 -27.72 5.30
N ALA A 254 20.95 -26.50 4.78
CA ALA A 254 19.84 -25.97 4.03
C ALA A 254 20.35 -25.48 2.67
N GLN A 255 19.52 -25.69 1.66
CA GLN A 255 19.70 -25.14 0.32
C GLN A 255 19.06 -23.77 0.25
N VAL A 256 19.64 -22.86 -0.53
CA VAL A 256 19.09 -21.53 -0.73
C VAL A 256 19.34 -21.03 -2.14
N VAL A 257 18.35 -20.33 -2.69
CA VAL A 257 18.50 -19.51 -3.89
C VAL A 257 17.97 -18.13 -3.55
N ASN A 258 18.81 -17.10 -3.73
CA ASN A 258 18.46 -15.72 -3.48
C ASN A 258 18.27 -14.97 -4.80
N CYS A 259 17.04 -14.65 -5.14
CA CYS A 259 16.63 -13.86 -6.31
C CYS A 259 16.54 -12.37 -5.93
N GLY A 260 17.66 -11.77 -5.52
CA GLY A 260 17.74 -10.33 -5.21
C GLY A 260 17.08 -9.89 -3.90
N HIS A 261 16.78 -10.82 -2.99
CA HIS A 261 16.15 -10.57 -1.70
C HIS A 261 17.17 -10.45 -0.56
N ILE A 262 16.69 -10.02 0.61
CA ILE A 262 17.52 -9.85 1.80
C ILE A 262 17.98 -11.21 2.32
N PRO A 263 19.28 -11.41 2.60
CA PRO A 263 19.78 -12.67 3.16
C PRO A 263 19.16 -13.02 4.52
N PRO A 264 19.02 -14.32 4.85
CA PRO A 264 18.45 -14.73 6.11
C PRO A 264 19.43 -14.56 7.27
N ARG A 265 18.94 -14.52 8.52
CA ARG A 265 19.79 -14.58 9.71
C ARG A 265 19.66 -15.94 10.37
N LEU A 266 20.77 -16.59 10.67
CA LEU A 266 20.84 -17.85 11.39
C LEU A 266 21.12 -17.59 12.87
N VAL A 267 20.20 -18.04 13.72
CA VAL A 267 20.33 -18.07 15.17
C VAL A 267 20.71 -19.47 15.60
N HIS A 268 21.90 -19.60 16.18
CA HIS A 268 22.40 -20.87 16.71
C HIS A 268 23.37 -20.63 17.86
N ASP A 269 23.25 -21.41 18.95
CA ASP A 269 24.12 -21.34 20.14
C ASP A 269 24.35 -19.92 20.69
N GLY A 270 23.27 -19.13 20.75
CA GLY A 270 23.31 -17.75 21.27
C GLY A 270 23.99 -16.74 20.35
N ALA A 271 24.33 -17.12 19.12
CA ALA A 271 24.90 -16.25 18.11
C ALA A 271 23.91 -16.00 16.96
N VAL A 272 24.00 -14.80 16.39
CA VAL A 272 23.32 -14.41 15.15
C VAL A 272 24.39 -14.31 14.07
N THR A 273 24.21 -15.03 12.97
CA THR A 273 25.11 -15.00 11.81
C THR A 273 24.31 -14.89 10.52
N THR A 274 24.90 -14.35 9.46
CA THR A 274 24.29 -14.31 8.13
C THR A 274 24.97 -15.37 7.27
N PRO A 275 24.26 -16.41 6.81
CA PRO A 275 24.83 -17.38 5.88
C PRO A 275 25.39 -16.69 4.63
N ALA A 276 26.51 -17.20 4.11
CA ALA A 276 27.07 -16.72 2.86
C ALA A 276 26.19 -17.23 1.70
N VAL A 277 25.41 -16.33 1.11
CA VAL A 277 24.48 -16.64 0.01
C VAL A 277 24.73 -15.65 -1.11
N ASP A 278 25.01 -16.16 -2.31
CA ASP A 278 25.17 -15.34 -3.50
C ASP A 278 23.83 -14.69 -3.87
N THR A 279 23.87 -13.41 -4.23
CA THR A 279 22.68 -12.66 -4.65
C THR A 279 22.51 -12.74 -6.16
N GLY A 280 21.46 -13.42 -6.61
CA GLY A 280 21.01 -13.46 -8.00
C GLY A 280 20.10 -12.29 -8.38
N VAL A 281 19.58 -12.33 -9.60
CA VAL A 281 18.62 -11.34 -10.11
C VAL A 281 17.18 -11.63 -9.61
N PRO A 282 16.33 -10.60 -9.47
CA PRO A 282 14.91 -10.81 -9.16
C PRO A 282 14.18 -11.66 -10.20
N LEU A 283 13.12 -12.34 -9.77
CA LEU A 283 12.22 -13.09 -10.65
C LEU A 283 11.54 -12.15 -11.65
N GLY A 284 11.42 -12.58 -12.90
CA GLY A 284 10.95 -11.77 -14.02
C GLY A 284 12.07 -11.02 -14.75
N LEU A 285 13.31 -11.06 -14.23
CA LEU A 285 14.48 -10.41 -14.80
C LEU A 285 15.63 -11.39 -15.08
N ALA A 286 15.35 -12.70 -15.15
CA ALA A 286 16.37 -13.73 -15.39
C ALA A 286 17.19 -13.49 -16.67
N ASP A 287 16.59 -12.91 -17.72
CA ASP A 287 17.28 -12.57 -18.97
C ASP A 287 18.40 -11.51 -18.79
N LEU A 288 18.42 -10.80 -17.67
CA LEU A 288 19.49 -9.85 -17.31
C LEU A 288 20.65 -10.51 -16.56
N ALA A 289 20.52 -11.78 -16.16
CA ALA A 289 21.58 -12.49 -15.46
C ALA A 289 22.75 -12.82 -16.41
N ALA A 290 23.97 -12.50 -15.99
CA ALA A 290 25.17 -12.88 -16.73
C ALA A 290 25.51 -14.37 -16.59
N GLU A 291 25.09 -14.98 -15.48
CA GLU A 291 25.38 -16.37 -15.13
C GLU A 291 24.09 -17.10 -14.71
N PRO A 292 24.01 -18.43 -14.92
CA PRO A 292 22.88 -19.21 -14.47
C PRO A 292 22.72 -19.18 -12.94
N THR A 293 21.48 -19.26 -12.47
CA THR A 293 21.14 -19.39 -11.05
C THR A 293 21.81 -20.63 -10.44
N THR A 294 22.52 -20.44 -9.32
CA THR A 294 23.15 -21.52 -8.56
C THR A 294 22.47 -21.74 -7.21
N VAL A 295 22.66 -22.93 -6.63
CA VAL A 295 22.17 -23.26 -5.27
C VAL A 295 23.30 -22.99 -4.27
N GLY A 296 23.03 -22.11 -3.31
CA GLY A 296 23.85 -21.94 -2.13
C GLY A 296 23.52 -22.99 -1.07
N TRP A 297 24.50 -23.27 -0.20
CA TRP A 297 24.36 -24.22 0.90
C TRP A 297 24.94 -23.62 2.18
N PHE A 298 24.28 -23.85 3.30
CA PHE A 298 24.80 -23.45 4.60
C PHE A 298 24.42 -24.45 5.70
N ALA A 299 25.22 -24.50 6.75
CA ALA A 299 24.96 -25.33 7.91
C ALA A 299 23.69 -24.85 8.63
N PHE A 300 22.77 -25.78 8.85
CA PHE A 300 21.51 -25.52 9.55
C PHE A 300 21.30 -26.66 10.56
N PRO A 301 22.06 -26.71 11.68
CA PRO A 301 22.00 -27.83 12.60
C PRO A 301 20.67 -27.90 13.36
N ALA A 302 20.39 -29.06 13.96
CA ALA A 302 19.21 -29.22 14.81
C ALA A 302 19.21 -28.18 15.93
N GLY A 303 18.04 -27.60 16.21
CA GLY A 303 17.96 -26.56 17.21
C GLY A 303 18.59 -25.22 16.80
N SER A 304 18.74 -24.96 15.50
CA SER A 304 18.95 -23.61 14.95
C SER A 304 17.64 -23.01 14.44
N THR A 305 17.57 -21.68 14.40
CA THR A 305 16.41 -20.94 13.88
C THR A 305 16.88 -19.99 12.78
N LEU A 306 16.28 -20.08 11.61
CA LEU A 306 16.48 -19.13 10.53
C LEU A 306 15.41 -18.02 10.62
N VAL A 307 15.82 -16.76 10.59
CA VAL A 307 14.95 -15.59 10.60
C VAL A 307 14.97 -14.97 9.21
N LEU A 308 13.81 -14.97 8.56
CA LEU A 308 13.57 -14.41 7.23
C LEU A 308 12.78 -13.13 7.36
N THR A 309 13.15 -12.08 6.62
CA THR A 309 12.51 -10.77 6.73
C THR A 309 12.41 -10.13 5.37
N THR A 310 11.37 -9.34 5.16
CA THR A 310 11.27 -8.40 4.03
C THR A 310 11.91 -7.05 4.39
N ASP A 311 11.97 -6.16 3.40
CA ASP A 311 12.64 -4.88 3.53
C ASP A 311 11.94 -3.93 4.50
N GLY A 312 10.62 -4.04 4.68
CA GLY A 312 9.89 -3.22 5.65
C GLY A 312 10.42 -3.34 7.07
N LEU A 313 11.00 -4.48 7.46
CA LEU A 313 11.70 -4.59 8.75
C LEU A 313 13.06 -3.89 8.73
N THR A 314 13.91 -4.20 7.74
CA THR A 314 15.30 -3.69 7.69
C THR A 314 15.38 -2.20 7.39
N GLU A 315 14.42 -1.70 6.60
CA GLU A 315 14.30 -0.31 6.21
C GLU A 315 13.49 0.53 7.20
N THR A 316 13.00 -0.06 8.29
CA THR A 316 12.40 0.69 9.40
C THR A 316 13.43 1.67 9.97
N ARG A 317 13.03 2.92 10.23
CA ARG A 317 13.94 4.00 10.66
C ARG A 317 13.47 4.71 11.92
N ALA A 318 14.43 5.00 12.79
CA ALA A 318 14.23 5.91 13.92
C ALA A 318 13.94 7.35 13.46
N HIS A 319 13.59 8.22 14.41
CA HIS A 319 13.32 9.64 14.12
C HIS A 319 14.48 10.34 13.41
N ASP A 320 15.72 9.99 13.75
CA ASP A 320 16.95 10.52 13.16
C ASP A 320 17.29 9.91 11.78
N GLY A 321 16.49 8.97 11.29
CA GLY A 321 16.69 8.29 10.02
C GLY A 321 17.58 7.05 10.08
N THR A 322 18.08 6.67 11.26
CA THR A 322 18.91 5.48 11.44
C THR A 322 18.09 4.21 11.21
N PHE A 323 18.62 3.29 10.39
CA PHE A 323 18.00 2.00 10.12
C PHE A 323 17.85 1.13 11.37
N TYR A 324 16.87 0.24 11.33
CA TYR A 324 16.59 -0.71 12.40
C TYR A 324 17.72 -1.75 12.48
N PRO A 325 18.45 -1.84 13.61
CA PRO A 325 19.62 -2.72 13.71
C PRO A 325 19.18 -4.16 14.00
N VAL A 326 18.70 -4.86 12.96
CA VAL A 326 18.08 -6.20 13.07
C VAL A 326 18.93 -7.17 13.89
N ASP A 327 20.24 -7.24 13.62
CA ASP A 327 21.10 -8.23 14.29
C ASP A 327 21.24 -7.93 15.79
N GLU A 328 21.38 -6.66 16.18
CA GLU A 328 21.41 -6.25 17.59
C GLU A 328 20.09 -6.52 18.29
N ARG A 329 18.97 -6.30 17.60
CA ARG A 329 17.63 -6.53 18.14
C ARG A 329 17.32 -8.01 18.24
N LEU A 330 17.77 -8.81 17.30
CA LEU A 330 17.66 -10.26 17.34
C LEU A 330 18.47 -10.83 18.51
N MET A 331 19.69 -10.35 18.75
CA MET A 331 20.50 -10.73 19.91
C MET A 331 19.82 -10.43 21.26
N LYS A 332 19.02 -9.35 21.35
CA LYS A 332 18.27 -9.01 22.57
C LYS A 332 17.06 -9.93 22.83
N HIS A 333 16.58 -10.63 21.80
CA HIS A 333 15.38 -11.45 21.86
C HIS A 333 15.69 -12.96 21.73
N LEU A 334 16.95 -13.37 21.89
CA LEU A 334 17.37 -14.78 21.79
C LEU A 334 16.72 -15.71 22.83
N ASP A 335 16.31 -15.15 23.98
CA ASP A 335 15.64 -15.90 25.04
C ASP A 335 14.16 -16.20 24.72
N LEU A 336 13.59 -15.53 23.71
CA LEU A 336 12.22 -15.78 23.28
C LEU A 336 12.12 -17.09 22.51
N SER A 337 10.94 -17.72 22.58
CA SER A 337 10.68 -18.88 21.75
C SER A 337 10.69 -18.47 20.26
N PRO A 338 11.06 -19.38 19.34
CA PRO A 338 10.95 -19.15 17.90
C PRO A 338 9.53 -18.75 17.46
N THR A 339 8.50 -19.13 18.23
CA THR A 339 7.10 -18.76 17.97
C THR A 339 6.81 -17.30 18.32
N GLU A 340 7.40 -16.76 19.38
CA GLU A 340 7.17 -15.38 19.84
C GLU A 340 8.08 -14.37 19.14
N LEU A 341 9.25 -14.81 18.68
CA LEU A 341 10.28 -13.97 18.10
C LEU A 341 9.81 -13.10 16.91
N PRO A 342 9.03 -13.60 15.93
CA PRO A 342 8.56 -12.76 14.82
C PRO A 342 7.73 -11.56 15.28
N LEU A 343 6.80 -11.80 16.21
CA LEU A 343 5.93 -10.74 16.75
C LEU A 343 6.72 -9.75 17.58
N ALA A 344 7.63 -10.22 18.44
CA ALA A 344 8.48 -9.36 19.25
C ALA A 344 9.37 -8.44 18.40
N LEU A 345 9.97 -8.96 17.32
CA LEU A 345 10.77 -8.16 16.39
C LEU A 345 9.91 -7.12 15.67
N HIS A 346 8.72 -7.50 15.22
CA HIS A 346 7.80 -6.57 14.58
C HIS A 346 7.39 -5.43 15.53
N GLU A 347 7.01 -5.76 16.78
CA GLU A 347 6.63 -4.76 17.77
C GLU A 347 7.80 -3.84 18.17
N ASP A 348 9.01 -4.38 18.30
CA ASP A 348 10.22 -3.60 18.58
C ASP A 348 10.57 -2.66 17.42
N ALA A 349 10.42 -3.10 16.17
CA ALA A 349 10.60 -2.25 14.98
C ALA A 349 9.58 -1.12 14.94
N ARG A 350 8.29 -1.42 15.21
CA ARG A 350 7.24 -0.40 15.28
C ARG A 350 7.49 0.62 16.39
N ALA A 351 7.95 0.16 17.55
CA ALA A 351 8.34 1.04 18.65
C ALA A 351 9.58 1.90 18.30
N TYR A 352 10.54 1.33 17.55
CA TYR A 352 11.77 2.02 17.13
C TYR A 352 11.50 3.20 16.19
N ALA A 353 10.60 3.05 15.23
CA ALA A 353 10.21 4.12 14.32
C ALA A 353 9.19 5.10 14.92
N GLY A 354 8.46 4.69 15.95
CA GLY A 354 7.38 5.44 16.58
C GLY A 354 6.03 5.12 15.93
N TYR A 355 5.02 4.87 16.76
CA TYR A 355 3.71 4.35 16.35
C TYR A 355 2.96 5.20 15.31
N ASP A 356 3.25 6.49 15.21
CA ASP A 356 2.57 7.41 14.28
C ASP A 356 3.22 7.48 12.88
N ARG A 357 4.35 6.79 12.65
CA ARG A 357 5.05 6.82 11.35
C ARG A 357 4.55 5.72 10.41
N ARG A 358 4.52 6.05 9.12
CA ARG A 358 4.21 5.10 8.03
C ARG A 358 5.36 4.10 7.91
N HIS A 359 5.03 2.81 7.93
CA HIS A 359 5.96 1.71 7.70
C HIS A 359 5.66 1.09 6.34
N ASP A 360 6.61 0.33 5.78
CA ASP A 360 6.32 -0.56 4.66
C ASP A 360 5.67 -1.86 5.15
N ASP A 361 5.25 -2.73 4.23
CA ASP A 361 4.76 -4.06 4.59
C ASP A 361 5.87 -4.84 5.29
N VAL A 362 5.51 -5.53 6.36
CA VAL A 362 6.48 -6.28 7.16
C VAL A 362 6.06 -7.73 7.22
N ALA A 363 6.91 -8.59 6.65
CA ALA A 363 6.89 -10.03 6.86
C ALA A 363 8.14 -10.46 7.65
N VAL A 364 7.90 -11.18 8.75
CA VAL A 364 8.97 -11.84 9.53
C VAL A 364 8.60 -13.30 9.70
N LEU A 365 9.47 -14.20 9.27
CA LEU A 365 9.30 -15.64 9.44
C LEU A 365 10.44 -16.20 10.27
N THR A 366 10.14 -17.19 11.10
CA THR A 366 11.13 -18.04 11.76
C THR A 366 10.95 -19.48 11.28
N VAL A 367 12.04 -20.08 10.83
CA VAL A 367 12.11 -21.49 10.44
C VAL A 367 13.00 -22.19 11.46
N ARG A 368 12.39 -22.92 12.39
CA ARG A 368 13.10 -23.66 13.43
C ARG A 368 13.36 -25.08 12.97
N ARG A 369 14.61 -25.54 12.98
CA ARG A 369 14.91 -26.94 12.67
C ARG A 369 14.42 -27.85 13.78
N SER A 370 13.62 -28.86 13.41
CA SER A 370 13.12 -29.85 14.36
C SER A 370 14.30 -30.61 14.98
N PRO A 371 14.28 -30.86 16.31
CA PRO A 371 15.24 -31.77 16.91
C PRO A 371 15.03 -33.17 16.31
N ARG A 372 16.09 -33.77 15.76
CA ARG A 372 16.01 -35.17 15.32
C ARG A 372 15.75 -36.05 16.55
N HIS A 373 14.66 -36.82 16.52
CA HIS A 373 14.34 -37.82 17.54
C HIS A 373 15.28 -39.02 17.47
#